data_AF-A0A8S2YL79-F1
#
_entry.id   AF-A0A8S2YL79-F1
#
_cell.length_a   1.000
_cell.length_b   1.000
_cell.length_c   1.000
_cell.angle_alpha   90.00
_cell.angle_beta   90.00
_cell.angle_gamma   90.00
#
_symmetry.space_group_name_H-M   'P 1'
#
loop_
_entity.id
_entity.type
_entity.pdbx_description
1 polymer ?
#
loop_
_entity_poly.entity_id
_entity_poly.type
_entity_poly.pdbx_seq_one_letter_code
_entity_poly.pdbx_strand_id
1 'polypeptide(L)'
;PSPSKITATAQTICERFQILLQQLFDKSSFDLDNQLIYELSILLPQEIKLLQDINNTTHIDSNDTKIKCIHHEFVQQSMRYSQKIAIILDEQSLTYEEVLYYVQKLSRYLINVCSVENGDIICVCVQRSTEFVIGILAILTCGCSYCPLNINDPVSRLSILIKETRTHCVLIHSRTENKLLDCITGNDDVKFVNIEQIIYSSESCHSSNELNIVSSKQVTTDDIAYVIFTSGSTGKPKAVQIRHRNFISYMRSLKQLELITKNDIVIQLAQCSFDVHLEEVVGSLILGATVIMLQSNKNMDINYLLNIIRYQKATYISLTPTFIIILCDFLQETKKYKSIQSLRTIILG
;
A
#
# COMPACT_ATOMS: atom_id res chain seq x y z
N PRO A 1 -18.13 1.62 39.72
CA PRO A 1 -19.03 0.87 38.81
C PRO A 1 -20.45 0.83 39.39
N SER A 2 -21.48 1.17 38.62
CA SER A 2 -22.86 1.09 39.11
C SER A 2 -23.21 -0.36 39.51
N PRO A 3 -23.98 -0.58 40.59
CA PRO A 3 -24.38 -1.92 41.03
C PRO A 3 -25.00 -2.75 39.89
N SER A 4 -25.75 -2.10 39.00
CA SER A 4 -26.38 -2.72 37.82
C SER A 4 -25.39 -3.37 36.84
N LYS A 5 -24.17 -2.84 36.69
CA LYS A 5 -23.16 -3.43 35.79
C LYS A 5 -22.48 -4.64 36.41
N ILE A 6 -22.36 -4.70 37.74
CA ILE A 6 -21.74 -5.84 38.44
C ILE A 6 -22.68 -7.05 38.39
N THR A 7 -23.98 -6.85 38.58
CA THR A 7 -24.98 -7.91 38.51
C THR A 7 -25.08 -8.53 37.12
N ALA A 8 -24.98 -7.71 36.07
CA ALA A 8 -24.98 -8.18 34.67
C ALA A 8 -23.76 -9.07 34.37
N THR A 9 -22.56 -8.69 34.80
CA THR A 9 -21.34 -9.49 34.55
C THR A 9 -21.37 -10.83 35.28
N ALA A 10 -21.84 -10.87 36.54
CA ALA A 10 -21.94 -12.11 37.31
C ALA A 10 -22.96 -13.09 36.70
N GLN A 11 -24.09 -12.57 36.22
CA GLN A 11 -25.10 -13.36 35.53
C GLN A 11 -24.57 -13.98 34.23
N THR A 12 -23.88 -13.19 33.40
CA THR A 12 -23.25 -13.70 32.17
C THR A 12 -22.23 -14.81 32.48
N ILE A 13 -21.44 -14.69 33.54
CA ILE A 13 -20.51 -15.76 33.96
C ILE A 13 -21.27 -17.04 34.33
N CYS A 14 -22.40 -16.91 35.04
CA CYS A 14 -23.24 -18.07 35.39
C CYS A 14 -23.82 -18.74 34.14
N GLU A 15 -24.31 -17.96 33.18
CA GLU A 15 -24.84 -18.47 31.91
C GLU A 15 -23.75 -19.23 31.11
N ARG A 16 -22.52 -18.69 31.08
CA ARG A 16 -21.38 -19.37 30.44
C ARG A 16 -21.04 -20.69 31.15
N PHE A 17 -21.06 -20.69 32.48
CA PHE A 17 -20.83 -21.89 33.26
C PHE A 17 -21.91 -22.96 33.01
N GLN A 18 -23.18 -22.55 32.92
CA GLN A 18 -24.28 -23.45 32.56
C GLN A 18 -24.08 -24.09 31.18
N ILE A 19 -23.69 -23.30 30.17
CA ILE A 19 -23.40 -23.81 28.82
C ILE A 19 -22.22 -24.79 28.82
N LEU A 20 -21.19 -24.54 29.62
CA LEU A 20 -20.05 -25.45 29.76
C LEU A 20 -20.46 -26.77 30.42
N LEU A 21 -21.26 -26.71 31.49
CA LEU A 21 -21.82 -27.91 32.13
C LEU A 21 -22.73 -28.69 31.18
N GLN A 22 -23.56 -28.01 30.38
CA GLN A 22 -24.41 -28.66 29.39
C GLN A 22 -23.58 -29.44 28.37
N GLN A 23 -22.54 -28.83 27.80
CA GLN A 23 -21.66 -29.52 26.86
C GLN A 23 -20.92 -30.70 27.52
N LEU A 24 -20.38 -30.51 28.73
CA LEU A 24 -19.56 -31.54 29.38
C LEU A 24 -20.37 -32.78 29.83
N PHE A 25 -21.66 -32.62 30.11
CA PHE A 25 -22.52 -33.71 30.62
C PHE A 25 -23.58 -34.19 29.62
N ASP A 26 -23.69 -33.57 28.45
CA ASP A 26 -24.50 -34.10 27.36
C ASP A 26 -23.74 -35.21 26.63
N LYS A 27 -24.08 -36.45 27.01
CA LYS A 27 -23.48 -37.69 26.45
C LYS A 27 -23.71 -37.86 24.94
N SER A 28 -24.60 -37.08 24.34
CA SER A 28 -24.81 -37.09 22.89
C SER A 28 -23.85 -36.17 22.13
N SER A 29 -23.18 -35.24 22.83
CA SER A 29 -22.36 -34.19 22.22
C SER A 29 -20.92 -34.11 22.73
N PHE A 30 -20.56 -34.77 23.85
CA PHE A 30 -19.18 -34.80 24.35
C PHE A 30 -18.74 -36.18 24.84
N ASP A 31 -17.66 -36.70 24.24
CA ASP A 31 -17.00 -37.94 24.66
C ASP A 31 -15.90 -37.63 25.68
N LEU A 32 -16.18 -37.89 26.96
CA LEU A 32 -15.25 -37.65 28.06
C LEU A 32 -13.91 -38.37 27.92
N ASP A 33 -13.86 -39.50 27.19
CA ASP A 33 -12.65 -40.31 27.05
C ASP A 33 -11.77 -39.87 25.87
N ASN A 34 -12.35 -39.21 24.86
CA ASN A 34 -11.67 -38.87 23.61
C ASN A 34 -11.66 -37.39 23.25
N GLN A 35 -12.45 -36.55 23.93
CA GLN A 35 -12.62 -35.15 23.57
C GLN A 35 -11.89 -34.22 24.54
N LEU A 36 -11.19 -33.22 23.98
CA LEU A 36 -10.31 -32.33 24.74
C LEU A 36 -11.11 -31.15 25.30
N ILE A 37 -10.85 -30.80 26.56
CA ILE A 37 -11.57 -29.72 27.28
C ILE A 37 -11.53 -28.38 26.52
N TYR A 38 -10.46 -28.09 25.77
CA TYR A 38 -10.34 -26.83 25.02
C TYR A 38 -11.31 -26.72 23.83
N GLU A 39 -11.99 -27.80 23.45
CA GLU A 39 -13.00 -27.79 22.38
C GLU A 39 -14.36 -27.27 22.89
N LEU A 40 -14.55 -27.19 24.21
CA LEU A 40 -15.76 -26.63 24.81
C LEU A 40 -15.80 -25.12 24.62
N SER A 41 -16.91 -24.61 24.08
CA SER A 41 -17.12 -23.17 23.91
C SER A 41 -17.73 -22.55 25.15
N ILE A 42 -17.19 -21.42 25.58
CA ILE A 42 -17.81 -20.56 26.61
C ILE A 42 -18.61 -19.41 26.02
N LEU A 43 -18.71 -19.31 24.69
CA LEU A 43 -19.46 -18.24 24.04
C LEU A 43 -20.95 -18.51 24.14
N LEU A 44 -21.69 -17.50 24.59
CA LEU A 44 -23.14 -17.55 24.58
C LEU A 44 -23.64 -17.50 23.12
N PRO A 45 -24.82 -18.09 22.80
CA PRO A 45 -25.37 -18.05 21.44
C PRO A 45 -25.50 -16.64 20.85
N GLN A 46 -25.84 -15.66 21.70
CA GLN A 46 -25.92 -14.25 21.30
C GLN A 46 -24.55 -13.64 20.96
N GLU A 47 -23.47 -14.09 21.60
CA GLU A 47 -22.10 -13.63 21.32
C GLU A 47 -21.60 -14.24 20.01
N ILE A 48 -21.93 -15.50 19.73
CA ILE A 48 -21.66 -16.14 18.43
C ILE A 48 -22.39 -15.38 17.31
N LYS A 49 -23.67 -15.06 17.51
CA LYS A 49 -24.44 -14.27 16.56
C LYS A 49 -23.83 -12.88 16.34
N LEU A 50 -23.41 -12.21 17.41
CA LEU A 50 -22.73 -10.92 17.32
C LEU A 50 -21.44 -11.02 16.47
N LEU A 51 -20.64 -12.07 16.67
CA LEU A 51 -19.43 -12.30 15.86
C LEU A 51 -19.77 -12.55 14.39
N GLN A 52 -20.86 -13.27 14.09
CA GLN A 52 -21.34 -13.48 12.73
C GLN A 52 -21.80 -12.16 12.10
N ASP A 53 -22.57 -11.37 12.84
CA ASP A 53 -23.12 -10.09 12.37
C ASP A 53 -22.00 -9.07 12.11
N ILE A 54 -20.99 -8.97 12.99
CA ILE A 54 -19.82 -8.10 12.82
C ILE A 54 -18.96 -8.53 11.61
N ASN A 55 -18.81 -9.83 11.39
CA ASN A 55 -18.00 -10.37 10.28
C ASN A 55 -18.77 -10.48 8.96
N ASN A 56 -20.06 -10.17 8.93
CA ASN A 56 -20.87 -10.17 7.71
C ASN A 56 -20.61 -8.92 6.86
N THR A 57 -19.38 -8.80 6.37
CA THR A 57 -18.86 -7.66 5.60
C THR A 57 -18.83 -7.92 4.10
N THR A 58 -19.44 -9.02 3.63
CA THR A 58 -19.57 -9.34 2.21
C THR A 58 -20.51 -8.36 1.52
N HIS A 59 -19.95 -7.25 1.04
CA HIS A 59 -20.62 -6.35 0.10
C HIS A 59 -20.35 -6.84 -1.32
N ILE A 60 -21.20 -7.73 -1.82
CA ILE A 60 -21.23 -8.05 -3.25
C ILE A 60 -21.96 -6.89 -3.92
N ASP A 61 -21.20 -5.92 -4.45
CA ASP A 61 -21.77 -4.97 -5.39
C ASP A 61 -22.21 -5.77 -6.63
N SER A 62 -23.52 -5.99 -6.78
CA SER A 62 -24.09 -6.80 -7.87
C SER A 62 -23.80 -6.23 -9.27
N ASN A 63 -23.28 -4.99 -9.34
CA ASN A 63 -22.91 -4.29 -10.56
C ASN A 63 -21.38 -4.23 -10.82
N ASP A 64 -20.53 -4.68 -9.89
CA ASP A 64 -19.06 -4.63 -10.06
C ASP A 64 -18.58 -5.94 -10.69
N THR A 65 -18.85 -6.08 -11.99
CA THR A 65 -18.48 -7.25 -12.77
C THR A 65 -16.96 -7.28 -13.00
N LYS A 66 -16.27 -7.97 -12.08
CA LYS A 66 -14.84 -8.35 -12.04
C LYS A 66 -13.90 -7.31 -11.40
N ILE A 67 -13.31 -7.70 -10.27
CA ILE A 67 -12.11 -7.08 -9.70
C ILE A 67 -11.04 -7.03 -10.81
N LYS A 68 -10.46 -5.86 -11.03
CA LYS A 68 -9.35 -5.65 -11.97
C LYS A 68 -8.03 -5.59 -11.22
N CYS A 69 -6.90 -5.80 -11.91
CA CYS A 69 -5.59 -5.56 -11.33
C CYS A 69 -5.34 -4.05 -11.14
N ILE A 70 -4.38 -3.71 -10.30
CA ILE A 70 -4.04 -2.32 -9.95
C ILE A 70 -3.72 -1.47 -11.19
N HIS A 71 -2.87 -1.97 -12.09
CA HIS A 71 -2.49 -1.24 -13.31
C HIS A 71 -3.69 -1.02 -14.23
N HIS A 72 -4.66 -1.95 -14.29
CA HIS A 72 -5.87 -1.78 -15.09
C HIS A 72 -6.77 -0.65 -14.54
N GLU A 73 -6.92 -0.56 -13.21
CA GLU A 73 -7.65 0.54 -12.58
C GLU A 73 -6.95 1.88 -12.82
N PHE A 74 -5.61 1.92 -12.72
CA PHE A 74 -4.83 3.12 -13.04
C PHE A 74 -5.04 3.57 -14.49
N VAL A 75 -4.89 2.67 -15.47
CA VAL A 75 -5.13 2.99 -16.89
C VAL A 75 -6.54 3.53 -17.11
N GLN A 76 -7.55 2.93 -16.46
CA GLN A 76 -8.92 3.42 -16.55
C GLN A 76 -9.07 4.86 -16.01
N GLN A 77 -8.44 5.17 -14.87
CA GLN A 77 -8.43 6.54 -14.36
C GLN A 77 -7.65 7.49 -15.26
N SER A 78 -6.53 7.05 -15.84
CA SER A 78 -5.77 7.87 -16.77
C SER A 78 -6.57 8.25 -18.01
N MET A 79 -7.34 7.33 -18.57
CA MET A 79 -8.23 7.66 -19.70
C MET A 79 -9.38 8.59 -19.27
N ARG A 80 -9.91 8.41 -18.07
CA ARG A 80 -11.05 9.19 -17.56
C ARG A 80 -10.66 10.61 -17.14
N TYR A 81 -9.46 10.78 -16.60
CA TYR A 81 -8.97 12.03 -16.01
C TYR A 81 -7.67 12.50 -16.66
N SER A 82 -7.47 12.24 -17.96
CA SER A 82 -6.23 12.47 -18.73
C SER A 82 -5.49 13.76 -18.37
N GLN A 83 -6.20 14.88 -18.42
CA GLN A 83 -5.66 16.23 -18.22
C GLN A 83 -5.65 16.69 -16.75
N LYS A 84 -6.11 15.85 -15.83
CA LYS A 84 -6.06 16.14 -14.40
C LYS A 84 -4.66 15.88 -13.87
N ILE A 85 -4.21 16.70 -12.93
CA ILE A 85 -2.96 16.47 -12.19
C ILE A 85 -3.06 15.18 -11.38
N ALA A 86 -2.13 14.26 -11.61
CA ALA A 86 -1.96 13.01 -10.90
C ALA A 86 -0.95 13.14 -9.76
N ILE A 87 0.21 13.73 -10.03
CA ILE A 87 1.33 13.82 -9.09
C ILE A 87 1.81 15.26 -9.02
N ILE A 88 2.04 15.75 -7.80
CA ILE A 88 2.67 17.03 -7.50
C ILE A 88 3.95 16.77 -6.71
N LEU A 89 5.06 17.36 -7.12
CA LEU A 89 6.32 17.38 -6.39
C LEU A 89 6.90 18.79 -6.47
N ASP A 90 6.86 19.50 -5.35
CA ASP A 90 7.20 20.93 -5.28
C ASP A 90 6.43 21.78 -6.31
N GLU A 91 7.12 22.40 -7.27
CA GLU A 91 6.54 23.22 -8.35
C GLU A 91 6.25 22.40 -9.62
N GLN A 92 6.66 21.14 -9.66
CA GLN A 92 6.43 20.25 -10.78
C GLN A 92 5.14 19.46 -10.58
N SER A 93 4.42 19.24 -11.68
CA SER A 93 3.23 18.39 -11.69
C SER A 93 3.20 17.54 -12.95
N LEU A 94 2.70 16.32 -12.82
CA LEU A 94 2.36 15.46 -13.95
C LEU A 94 0.87 15.18 -13.96
N THR A 95 0.27 15.30 -15.12
CA THR A 95 -1.08 14.86 -15.41
C THR A 95 -1.16 13.34 -15.51
N TYR A 96 -2.37 12.79 -15.39
CA TYR A 96 -2.60 11.36 -15.55
C TYR A 96 -2.13 10.80 -16.90
N GLU A 97 -2.24 11.60 -17.97
CA GLU A 97 -1.76 11.27 -19.31
C GLU A 97 -0.23 11.17 -19.35
N GLU A 98 0.46 12.15 -18.77
CA GLU A 98 1.93 12.17 -18.72
C GLU A 98 2.47 11.02 -17.86
N VAL A 99 1.85 10.74 -16.71
CA VAL A 99 2.23 9.58 -15.89
C VAL A 99 2.03 8.29 -16.68
N LEU A 100 0.89 8.12 -17.36
CA LEU A 100 0.64 6.92 -18.18
C LEU A 100 1.68 6.77 -19.29
N TYR A 101 2.04 7.87 -19.97
CA TYR A 101 3.08 7.87 -21.00
C TYR A 101 4.41 7.35 -20.47
N TYR A 102 4.88 7.89 -19.33
CA TYR A 102 6.15 7.44 -18.74
C TYR A 102 6.09 6.02 -18.18
N VAL A 103 4.96 5.61 -17.61
CA VAL A 103 4.72 4.22 -17.16
C VAL A 103 4.85 3.26 -18.34
N GLN A 104 4.24 3.57 -19.49
CA GLN A 104 4.36 2.74 -20.67
C GLN A 104 5.78 2.70 -21.24
N LYS A 105 6.46 3.86 -21.27
CA LYS A 105 7.85 3.96 -21.73
C LYS A 105 8.77 3.08 -20.88
N LEU A 106 8.68 3.18 -19.56
CA LEU A 106 9.47 2.35 -18.65
C LEU A 106 9.09 0.87 -18.76
N SER A 107 7.81 0.53 -18.82
CA SER A 107 7.35 -0.86 -18.95
C SER A 107 7.92 -1.55 -20.20
N ARG A 108 7.97 -0.83 -21.33
CA ARG A 108 8.60 -1.36 -22.57
C ARG A 108 10.08 -1.64 -22.38
N TYR A 109 10.80 -0.75 -21.73
CA TYR A 109 12.22 -0.96 -21.44
C TYR A 109 12.42 -2.20 -20.56
N LEU A 110 11.60 -2.37 -19.52
CA LEU A 110 11.67 -3.54 -18.65
C LEU A 110 11.41 -4.84 -19.41
N ILE A 111 10.37 -4.88 -20.26
CA ILE A 111 10.03 -6.07 -21.04
C ILE A 111 11.10 -6.37 -22.10
N ASN A 112 11.48 -5.39 -22.91
CA ASN A 112 12.30 -5.64 -24.10
C ASN A 112 13.80 -5.67 -23.82
N VAL A 113 14.26 -4.89 -22.83
CA VAL A 113 15.70 -4.69 -22.56
C VAL A 113 16.13 -5.38 -21.28
N CYS A 114 15.24 -5.49 -20.29
CA CYS A 114 15.52 -6.24 -19.06
C CYS A 114 14.96 -7.67 -19.10
N SER A 115 14.15 -8.01 -20.11
CA SER A 115 13.56 -9.34 -20.29
C SER A 115 12.75 -9.82 -19.09
N VAL A 116 12.05 -8.89 -18.41
CA VAL A 116 11.24 -9.25 -17.24
C VAL A 116 10.01 -10.07 -17.66
N GLU A 117 9.69 -11.09 -16.88
CA GLU A 117 8.59 -12.02 -17.08
C GLU A 117 7.46 -11.78 -16.05
N ASN A 118 6.29 -12.38 -16.31
CA ASN A 118 5.17 -12.30 -15.36
C ASN A 118 5.55 -13.02 -14.06
N GLY A 119 5.29 -12.39 -12.91
CA GLY A 119 5.62 -12.93 -11.59
C GLY A 119 7.02 -12.61 -11.06
N ASP A 120 7.89 -11.98 -11.87
CA ASP A 120 9.19 -11.52 -11.38
C ASP A 120 9.04 -10.46 -10.30
N ILE A 121 9.92 -10.49 -9.28
CA ILE A 121 9.99 -9.43 -8.28
C ILE A 121 11.02 -8.41 -8.74
N ILE A 122 10.58 -7.16 -8.92
CA ILE A 122 11.47 -6.04 -9.25
C ILE A 122 11.62 -5.16 -8.02
N CYS A 123 12.86 -5.05 -7.54
CA CYS A 123 13.17 -4.17 -6.41
C CYS A 123 13.30 -2.72 -6.88
N VAL A 124 12.87 -1.78 -6.04
CA VAL A 124 12.97 -0.34 -6.31
C VAL A 124 13.66 0.35 -5.16
N CYS A 125 14.85 0.85 -5.43
CA CYS A 125 15.61 1.69 -4.50
C CYS A 125 15.71 3.10 -5.07
N VAL A 126 14.57 3.79 -5.10
CA VAL A 126 14.44 5.17 -5.59
C VAL A 126 13.82 6.00 -4.46
N GLN A 127 14.41 7.16 -4.17
CA GLN A 127 13.83 8.07 -3.19
C GLN A 127 12.49 8.65 -3.69
N ARG A 128 11.73 9.28 -2.81
CA ARG A 128 10.47 9.95 -3.17
C ARG A 128 10.69 10.92 -4.33
N SER A 129 10.04 10.61 -5.46
CA SER A 129 10.07 11.38 -6.69
C SER A 129 8.92 10.94 -7.62
N THR A 130 8.72 11.62 -8.74
CA THR A 130 7.76 11.18 -9.77
C THR A 130 8.18 9.83 -10.36
N GLU A 131 9.47 9.61 -10.57
CA GLU A 131 10.06 8.37 -11.09
C GLU A 131 9.79 7.18 -10.16
N PHE A 132 9.77 7.39 -8.84
CA PHE A 132 9.40 6.34 -7.88
C PHE A 132 7.98 5.80 -8.15
N VAL A 133 7.02 6.71 -8.35
CA VAL A 133 5.62 6.35 -8.63
C VAL A 133 5.49 5.66 -9.99
N ILE A 134 6.16 6.22 -11.01
CA ILE A 134 6.19 5.66 -12.37
C ILE A 134 6.81 4.25 -12.34
N GLY A 135 7.87 4.04 -11.56
CA GLY A 135 8.51 2.75 -11.35
C GLY A 135 7.54 1.70 -10.80
N ILE A 136 6.79 2.02 -9.74
CA ILE A 136 5.79 1.11 -9.17
C ILE A 136 4.77 0.71 -10.24
N LEU A 137 4.16 1.69 -10.90
CA LEU A 137 3.12 1.45 -11.88
C LEU A 137 3.64 0.67 -13.09
N ALA A 138 4.86 0.95 -13.56
CA ALA A 138 5.49 0.24 -14.68
C ALA A 138 5.77 -1.23 -14.34
N ILE A 139 6.26 -1.52 -13.14
CA ILE A 139 6.49 -2.90 -12.66
C ILE A 139 5.17 -3.69 -12.67
N LEU A 140 4.11 -3.13 -12.06
CA LEU A 140 2.79 -3.77 -12.02
C LEU A 140 2.22 -3.98 -13.42
N THR A 141 2.51 -3.05 -14.32
CA THR A 141 2.10 -3.06 -15.73
C THR A 141 2.83 -4.14 -16.54
N CYS A 142 4.04 -4.53 -16.13
CA CYS A 142 4.79 -5.65 -16.72
C CYS A 142 4.31 -7.03 -16.26
N GLY A 143 3.37 -7.09 -15.30
CA GLY A 143 2.99 -8.31 -14.58
C GLY A 143 3.97 -8.71 -13.48
N CYS A 144 4.88 -7.82 -13.10
CA CYS A 144 5.89 -8.07 -12.09
C CYS A 144 5.39 -7.58 -10.71
N SER A 145 5.98 -8.11 -9.65
CA SER A 145 5.73 -7.68 -8.28
C SER A 145 6.70 -6.58 -7.85
N TYR A 146 6.16 -5.52 -7.27
CA TYR A 146 6.96 -4.42 -6.71
C TYR A 146 7.55 -4.78 -5.33
N CYS A 147 8.84 -4.52 -5.11
CA CYS A 147 9.46 -4.61 -3.79
C CYS A 147 10.23 -3.32 -3.43
N PRO A 148 9.83 -2.55 -2.40
CA PRO A 148 10.56 -1.37 -1.98
C PRO A 148 11.89 -1.74 -1.30
N LEU A 149 12.94 -0.98 -1.62
CA LEU A 149 14.20 -0.95 -0.88
C LEU A 149 14.38 0.46 -0.31
N ASN A 150 14.55 0.56 1.01
CA ASN A 150 14.80 1.84 1.66
C ASN A 150 16.30 2.14 1.62
N ILE A 151 16.70 3.16 0.88
CA ILE A 151 18.10 3.56 0.77
C ILE A 151 18.76 3.88 2.11
N ASN A 152 17.98 4.23 3.14
CA ASN A 152 18.51 4.50 4.48
C ASN A 152 18.86 3.22 5.26
N ASP A 153 18.43 2.05 4.81
CA ASP A 153 18.78 0.76 5.42
C ASP A 153 20.30 0.49 5.29
N PRO A 154 20.92 -0.22 6.25
CA PRO A 154 22.32 -0.64 6.13
C PRO A 154 22.55 -1.50 4.88
N VAL A 155 23.74 -1.41 4.27
CA VAL A 155 24.14 -2.21 3.10
C VAL A 155 23.89 -3.70 3.32
N SER A 156 24.28 -4.22 4.49
CA SER A 156 24.07 -5.62 4.85
C SER A 156 22.60 -6.06 4.78
N ARG A 157 21.67 -5.18 5.17
CA ARG A 157 20.24 -5.44 5.07
C ARG A 157 19.78 -5.42 3.62
N LEU A 158 20.18 -4.41 2.85
CA LEU A 158 19.83 -4.29 1.43
C LEU A 158 20.32 -5.51 0.62
N SER A 159 21.55 -5.97 0.85
CA SER A 159 22.08 -7.20 0.26
C SER A 159 21.22 -8.43 0.58
N ILE A 160 20.78 -8.58 1.84
CA ILE A 160 19.89 -9.69 2.23
C ILE A 160 18.56 -9.59 1.49
N LEU A 161 17.95 -8.41 1.41
CA LEU A 161 16.66 -8.23 0.74
C LEU A 161 16.74 -8.52 -0.76
N ILE A 162 17.76 -8.01 -1.45
CA ILE A 162 18.00 -8.27 -2.88
C ILE A 162 18.18 -9.78 -3.12
N LYS A 163 18.92 -10.46 -2.24
CA LYS A 163 19.13 -11.90 -2.34
C LYS A 163 17.87 -12.72 -2.10
N GLU A 164 17.07 -12.35 -1.09
CA GLU A 164 15.82 -13.03 -0.75
C GLU A 164 14.74 -12.86 -1.85
N THR A 165 14.71 -11.72 -2.54
CA THR A 165 13.79 -11.52 -3.68
C THR A 165 14.20 -12.29 -4.93
N ARG A 166 15.46 -12.73 -5.03
CA ARG A 166 16.03 -13.34 -6.24
C ARG A 166 15.79 -12.49 -7.48
N THR A 167 15.73 -11.17 -7.30
CA THR A 167 15.53 -10.26 -8.41
C THR A 167 16.75 -10.29 -9.33
N HIS A 168 16.52 -10.20 -10.64
CA HIS A 168 17.56 -9.94 -11.64
C HIS A 168 17.53 -8.47 -12.13
N CYS A 169 16.61 -7.65 -11.62
CA CYS A 169 16.43 -6.25 -12.01
C CYS A 169 16.11 -5.37 -10.80
N VAL A 170 16.89 -4.29 -10.61
CA VAL A 170 16.65 -3.31 -9.55
C VAL A 170 16.55 -1.93 -10.18
N LEU A 171 15.43 -1.25 -9.95
CA LEU A 171 15.27 0.13 -10.35
C LEU A 171 15.95 1.06 -9.35
N ILE A 172 16.75 1.98 -9.86
CA ILE A 172 17.55 2.93 -9.09
C ILE A 172 17.44 4.33 -9.70
N HIS A 173 18.01 5.30 -9.01
CA HIS A 173 18.31 6.60 -9.59
C HIS A 173 19.71 7.03 -9.18
N SER A 174 20.21 8.09 -9.79
CA SER A 174 21.62 8.50 -9.69
C SER A 174 22.10 8.69 -8.23
N ARG A 175 21.19 9.00 -7.31
CA ARG A 175 21.49 9.21 -5.87
C ARG A 175 21.58 7.92 -5.06
N THR A 176 21.02 6.81 -5.52
CA THR A 176 21.01 5.52 -4.79
C THR A 176 22.00 4.51 -5.36
N GLU A 177 22.47 4.73 -6.59
CA GLU A 177 23.37 3.85 -7.34
C GLU A 177 24.60 3.41 -6.52
N ASN A 178 25.39 4.37 -6.04
CA ASN A 178 26.66 4.09 -5.36
C ASN A 178 26.50 3.13 -4.16
N LYS A 179 25.47 3.35 -3.34
CA LYS A 179 25.24 2.51 -2.15
C LYS A 179 24.74 1.11 -2.52
N LEU A 180 24.03 0.96 -3.64
CA LEU A 180 23.60 -0.37 -4.11
C LEU A 180 24.71 -1.15 -4.80
N LEU A 181 25.69 -0.49 -5.40
CA LEU A 181 26.90 -1.15 -5.89
C LEU A 181 27.64 -1.85 -4.73
N ASP A 182 27.67 -1.26 -3.54
CA ASP A 182 28.25 -1.89 -2.33
C ASP A 182 27.45 -3.10 -1.83
N CYS A 183 26.18 -3.25 -2.26
CA CYS A 183 25.31 -4.34 -1.82
C CYS A 183 25.57 -5.65 -2.57
N ILE A 184 26.19 -5.59 -3.76
CA ILE A 184 26.37 -6.72 -4.67
C ILE A 184 27.86 -7.07 -4.76
N THR A 185 28.21 -8.30 -4.38
CA THR A 185 29.58 -8.79 -4.48
C THR A 185 29.75 -9.62 -5.76
N GLY A 186 30.20 -8.97 -6.83
CA GLY A 186 30.98 -9.54 -7.94
C GLY A 186 30.44 -10.70 -8.78
N ASN A 187 29.28 -11.31 -8.47
CA ASN A 187 28.75 -12.49 -9.15
C ASN A 187 27.20 -12.56 -9.20
N ASP A 188 26.47 -11.53 -8.74
CA ASP A 188 25.01 -11.53 -8.87
C ASP A 188 24.63 -10.91 -10.24
N ASP A 189 23.91 -11.66 -11.07
CA ASP A 189 23.37 -11.22 -12.38
C ASP A 189 22.21 -10.21 -12.21
N VAL A 190 22.42 -9.18 -11.41
CA VAL A 190 21.42 -8.15 -11.11
C VAL A 190 21.70 -6.93 -11.97
N LYS A 191 20.74 -6.59 -12.82
CA LYS A 191 20.78 -5.38 -13.63
C LYS A 191 20.25 -4.19 -12.84
N PHE A 192 21.09 -3.19 -12.62
CA PHE A 192 20.67 -1.89 -12.12
C PHE A 192 20.16 -1.02 -13.27
N VAL A 193 18.91 -0.53 -13.14
CA VAL A 193 18.26 0.31 -14.15
C VAL A 193 18.02 1.68 -13.58
N ASN A 194 18.73 2.69 -14.09
CA ASN A 194 18.51 4.08 -13.72
C ASN A 194 17.21 4.59 -14.38
N ILE A 195 16.16 4.81 -13.58
CA ILE A 195 14.84 5.20 -14.08
C ILE A 195 14.88 6.55 -14.81
N GLU A 196 15.64 7.53 -14.30
CA GLU A 196 15.71 8.90 -14.84
C GLU A 196 16.22 8.86 -16.29
N GLN A 197 17.24 8.03 -16.55
CA GLN A 197 17.83 7.88 -17.88
C GLN A 197 16.82 7.31 -18.89
N ILE A 198 15.91 6.43 -18.46
CA ILE A 198 14.91 5.82 -19.34
C ILE A 198 13.75 6.77 -19.59
N ILE A 199 13.21 7.38 -18.53
CA ILE A 199 12.04 8.27 -18.63
C ILE A 199 12.38 9.50 -19.48
N TYR A 200 13.56 10.10 -19.24
CA TYR A 200 13.99 11.34 -19.89
C TYR A 200 14.85 11.16 -21.14
N SER A 201 15.04 9.92 -21.62
CA SER A 201 15.71 9.71 -22.92
C SER A 201 14.92 10.37 -24.06
N SER A 202 15.64 10.79 -25.11
CA SER A 202 15.05 11.38 -26.31
C SER A 202 14.30 10.37 -27.19
N GLU A 203 14.40 9.08 -26.89
CA GLU A 203 13.63 8.03 -27.57
C GLU A 203 12.14 8.19 -27.29
N SER A 204 11.41 8.58 -28.32
CA SER A 204 9.97 8.76 -28.32
C SER A 204 9.24 7.46 -28.65
N CYS A 205 8.22 7.14 -27.86
CA CYS A 205 7.28 6.06 -28.19
C CYS A 205 6.25 6.62 -29.19
N HIS A 206 6.48 6.45 -30.49
CA HIS A 206 5.68 7.12 -31.53
C HIS A 206 4.46 6.35 -32.06
N SER A 207 4.16 5.13 -31.61
CA SER A 207 3.05 4.36 -32.19
C SER A 207 1.93 3.98 -31.20
N SER A 208 0.69 4.26 -31.61
CA SER A 208 -0.54 3.91 -30.91
C SER A 208 -0.83 2.40 -30.91
N ASN A 209 -0.31 1.66 -31.89
CA ASN A 209 -0.42 0.19 -31.97
C ASN A 209 0.45 -0.53 -30.92
N GLU A 210 1.49 0.11 -30.40
CA GLU A 210 2.38 -0.44 -29.36
C GLU A 210 1.85 -0.26 -27.93
N LEU A 211 0.74 0.45 -27.73
CA LEU A 211 0.06 0.49 -26.42
C LEU A 211 -0.53 -0.88 -26.04
N ASN A 212 -0.82 -1.74 -27.02
CA ASN A 212 -1.46 -3.04 -26.80
C ASN A 212 -0.50 -4.13 -26.28
N ILE A 213 0.81 -4.00 -26.48
CA ILE A 213 1.79 -5.04 -26.07
C ILE A 213 1.83 -5.17 -24.54
N VAL A 214 1.72 -4.04 -23.85
CA VAL A 214 1.68 -3.97 -22.39
C VAL A 214 0.42 -4.64 -21.81
N SER A 215 -0.67 -4.66 -22.59
CA SER A 215 -1.93 -5.33 -22.25
C SER A 215 -1.95 -6.83 -22.63
N SER A 216 -0.87 -7.37 -23.21
CA SER A 216 -0.86 -8.74 -23.77
C SER A 216 -0.49 -9.84 -22.78
N LYS A 217 0.21 -9.51 -21.68
CA LYS A 217 0.48 -10.47 -20.60
C LYS A 217 -0.80 -10.70 -19.79
N GLN A 218 -1.22 -11.96 -19.64
CA GLN A 218 -2.36 -12.32 -18.80
C GLN A 218 -2.00 -12.18 -17.32
N VAL A 219 -2.13 -10.97 -16.78
CA VAL A 219 -2.04 -10.71 -15.34
C VAL A 219 -3.42 -10.87 -14.72
N THR A 220 -3.53 -11.72 -13.71
CA THR A 220 -4.75 -11.99 -12.97
C THR A 220 -4.74 -11.27 -11.62
N THR A 221 -5.91 -11.13 -11.00
CA THR A 221 -6.00 -10.48 -9.69
C THR A 221 -5.44 -11.35 -8.55
N ASP A 222 -5.13 -12.62 -8.84
CA ASP A 222 -4.49 -13.56 -7.94
C ASP A 222 -2.96 -13.47 -7.95
N ASP A 223 -2.38 -12.78 -8.92
CA ASP A 223 -0.94 -12.55 -8.99
C ASP A 223 -0.49 -11.57 -7.89
N ILE A 224 0.76 -11.72 -7.45
CA ILE A 224 1.38 -10.89 -6.42
C ILE A 224 1.64 -9.50 -7.01
N ALA A 225 1.03 -8.48 -6.41
CA ALA A 225 1.24 -7.09 -6.78
C ALA A 225 2.52 -6.54 -6.15
N TYR A 226 2.72 -6.79 -4.86
CA TYR A 226 3.88 -6.29 -4.15
C TYR A 226 4.31 -7.18 -3.00
N VAL A 227 5.57 -7.01 -2.63
CA VAL A 227 6.24 -7.70 -1.53
C VAL A 227 6.82 -6.66 -0.58
N ILE A 228 6.47 -6.72 0.69
CA ILE A 228 7.05 -5.87 1.74
C ILE A 228 7.71 -6.77 2.79
N PHE A 229 8.93 -6.39 3.20
CA PHE A 229 9.67 -7.13 4.22
C PHE A 229 9.43 -6.55 5.61
N THR A 230 9.03 -7.41 6.54
CA THR A 230 8.85 -7.05 7.95
C THR A 230 10.07 -7.47 8.78
N SER A 231 10.24 -6.85 9.96
CA SER A 231 11.20 -7.31 10.97
C SER A 231 10.74 -8.66 11.50
N GLY A 232 11.37 -9.75 11.01
CA GLY A 232 11.10 -11.07 11.57
C GLY A 232 11.59 -11.15 13.01
N SER A 233 10.80 -11.77 13.88
CA SER A 233 11.17 -12.05 15.28
C SER A 233 12.46 -12.87 15.42
N THR A 234 12.87 -13.55 14.34
CA THR A 234 14.10 -14.36 14.24
C THR A 234 15.31 -13.56 13.73
N GLY A 235 15.18 -12.25 13.53
CA GLY A 235 16.22 -11.38 12.96
C GLY A 235 16.35 -11.47 11.42
N LYS A 236 15.74 -12.47 10.78
CA LYS A 236 15.65 -12.57 9.31
C LYS A 236 14.41 -11.84 8.79
N PRO A 237 14.54 -10.97 7.77
CA PRO A 237 13.39 -10.34 7.14
C PRO A 237 12.39 -11.38 6.60
N LYS A 238 11.08 -11.15 6.79
CA LYS A 238 10.02 -12.01 6.24
C LYS A 238 9.26 -11.26 5.15
N ALA A 239 9.17 -11.86 3.97
CA ALA A 239 8.43 -11.31 2.84
C ALA A 239 6.93 -11.51 3.05
N VAL A 240 6.18 -10.41 3.02
CA VAL A 240 4.71 -10.41 2.98
C VAL A 240 4.29 -10.14 1.55
N GLN A 241 3.65 -11.13 0.93
CA GLN A 241 3.19 -11.07 -0.46
C GLN A 241 1.73 -10.65 -0.50
N ILE A 242 1.43 -9.55 -1.18
CA ILE A 242 0.07 -9.04 -1.33
C ILE A 242 -0.37 -9.17 -2.79
N ARG A 243 -1.52 -9.79 -3.01
CA ARG A 243 -2.11 -9.95 -4.35
C ARG A 243 -2.84 -8.70 -4.78
N HIS A 244 -3.00 -8.52 -6.10
CA HIS A 244 -3.80 -7.44 -6.65
C HIS A 244 -5.21 -7.36 -6.04
N ARG A 245 -5.92 -8.50 -5.92
CA ARG A 245 -7.27 -8.55 -5.33
C ARG A 245 -7.33 -8.04 -3.89
N ASN A 246 -6.28 -8.25 -3.09
CA ASN A 246 -6.25 -7.81 -1.70
C ASN A 246 -6.21 -6.29 -1.63
N PHE A 247 -5.28 -5.68 -2.36
CA PHE A 247 -5.14 -4.22 -2.40
C PHE A 247 -6.37 -3.55 -3.02
N ILE A 248 -6.92 -4.10 -4.10
CA ILE A 248 -8.12 -3.54 -4.73
C ILE A 248 -9.34 -3.64 -3.83
N SER A 249 -9.52 -4.76 -3.12
CA SER A 249 -10.60 -4.89 -2.13
C SER A 249 -10.48 -3.81 -1.05
N TYR A 250 -9.26 -3.59 -0.53
CA TYR A 250 -8.99 -2.55 0.46
C TYR A 250 -9.35 -1.14 -0.07
N MET A 251 -8.86 -0.78 -1.26
CA MET A 251 -9.12 0.54 -1.84
C MET A 251 -10.59 0.75 -2.21
N ARG A 252 -11.31 -0.31 -2.58
CA ARG A 252 -12.77 -0.26 -2.79
C ARG A 252 -13.52 0.03 -1.50
N SER A 253 -13.11 -0.55 -0.38
CA SER A 253 -13.69 -0.21 0.93
C SER A 253 -13.46 1.25 1.30
N LEU A 254 -12.24 1.79 1.10
CA LEU A 254 -11.97 3.20 1.34
C LEU A 254 -12.81 4.13 0.44
N LYS A 255 -13.03 3.74 -0.82
CA LYS A 255 -13.89 4.46 -1.75
C LYS A 255 -15.36 4.42 -1.34
N GLN A 256 -15.87 3.25 -0.93
CA GLN A 256 -17.26 3.07 -0.48
C GLN A 256 -17.56 3.88 0.78
N LEU A 257 -16.58 4.00 1.69
CA LEU A 257 -16.66 4.85 2.88
C LEU A 257 -16.41 6.34 2.58
N GLU A 258 -16.21 6.71 1.31
CA GLU A 258 -15.89 8.07 0.86
C GLU A 258 -14.65 8.68 1.56
N LEU A 259 -13.75 7.85 2.09
CA LEU A 259 -12.53 8.29 2.77
C LEU A 259 -11.51 8.87 1.79
N ILE A 260 -11.43 8.28 0.60
CA ILE A 260 -10.67 8.80 -0.55
C ILE A 260 -11.60 8.83 -1.77
N THR A 261 -11.62 9.97 -2.45
CA THR A 261 -12.39 10.22 -3.67
C THR A 261 -11.50 10.81 -4.75
N LYS A 262 -12.00 10.81 -5.99
CA LYS A 262 -11.34 11.51 -7.10
C LYS A 262 -11.10 13.00 -6.87
N ASN A 263 -11.72 13.65 -5.88
CA ASN A 263 -11.53 15.08 -5.64
C ASN A 263 -10.43 15.35 -4.60
N ASP A 264 -9.86 14.30 -4.02
CA ASP A 264 -8.86 14.44 -2.98
C ASP A 264 -7.47 14.77 -3.51
N ILE A 265 -6.74 15.45 -2.64
CA ILE A 265 -5.32 15.74 -2.76
C ILE A 265 -4.65 15.09 -1.56
N VAL A 266 -4.03 13.94 -1.80
CA VAL A 266 -3.48 13.02 -0.80
C VAL A 266 -2.00 13.29 -0.61
N ILE A 267 -1.56 13.42 0.64
CA ILE A 267 -0.14 13.58 0.96
C ILE A 267 0.54 12.21 1.05
N GLN A 268 1.65 12.05 0.35
CA GLN A 268 2.56 10.93 0.49
C GLN A 268 3.55 11.21 1.62
N LEU A 269 3.29 10.66 2.81
CA LEU A 269 4.11 10.83 4.01
C LEU A 269 4.83 9.56 4.44
N ALA A 270 4.24 8.38 4.26
CA ALA A 270 4.78 7.11 4.73
C ALA A 270 6.11 6.74 4.04
N GLN A 271 6.99 6.03 4.73
CA GLN A 271 8.19 5.48 4.10
C GLN A 271 7.82 4.27 3.23
N CYS A 272 8.58 4.03 2.15
CA CYS A 272 8.30 2.93 1.22
C CYS A 272 8.35 1.54 1.87
N SER A 273 9.04 1.39 3.01
CA SER A 273 9.07 0.15 3.78
C SER A 273 7.74 -0.22 4.45
N PHE A 274 6.78 0.70 4.53
CA PHE A 274 5.46 0.47 5.10
C PHE A 274 4.40 0.46 4.00
N ASP A 275 3.44 -0.44 4.07
CA ASP A 275 2.37 -0.62 3.09
C ASP A 275 1.48 0.62 2.90
N VAL A 276 1.32 1.45 3.92
CA VAL A 276 0.59 2.73 3.86
C VAL A 276 1.05 3.61 2.69
N HIS A 277 2.33 3.56 2.27
CA HIS A 277 2.77 4.35 1.12
C HIS A 277 2.07 3.95 -0.19
N LEU A 278 1.67 2.68 -0.35
CA LEU A 278 0.95 2.22 -1.53
C LEU A 278 -0.48 2.73 -1.53
N GLU A 279 -1.13 2.85 -0.37
CA GLU A 279 -2.43 3.53 -0.25
C GLU A 279 -2.31 5.00 -0.67
N GLU A 280 -1.35 5.71 -0.07
CA GLU A 280 -1.12 7.14 -0.32
C GLU A 280 -0.84 7.43 -1.80
N VAL A 281 -0.07 6.56 -2.47
CA VAL A 281 0.35 6.76 -3.86
C VAL A 281 -0.59 6.03 -4.82
N VAL A 282 -0.47 4.71 -4.88
CA VAL A 282 -1.13 3.88 -5.88
C VAL A 282 -2.65 3.87 -5.64
N GLY A 283 -3.06 3.76 -4.38
CA GLY A 283 -4.46 3.81 -3.97
C GLY A 283 -5.17 5.09 -4.41
N SER A 284 -4.54 6.23 -4.15
CA SER A 284 -5.00 7.54 -4.62
C SER A 284 -5.16 7.60 -6.14
N LEU A 285 -4.16 7.13 -6.89
CA LEU A 285 -4.16 7.19 -8.35
C LEU A 285 -5.23 6.29 -9.00
N ILE A 286 -5.44 5.09 -8.47
CA ILE A 286 -6.49 4.20 -8.97
C ILE A 286 -7.91 4.67 -8.63
N LEU A 287 -8.04 5.61 -7.69
CA LEU A 287 -9.30 6.30 -7.37
C LEU A 287 -9.47 7.65 -8.08
N GLY A 288 -8.48 8.07 -8.89
CA GLY A 288 -8.52 9.31 -9.65
C GLY A 288 -8.13 10.55 -8.84
N ALA A 289 -7.60 10.40 -7.62
CA ALA A 289 -7.16 11.50 -6.76
C ALA A 289 -5.81 12.10 -7.22
N THR A 290 -5.37 13.16 -6.58
CA THR A 290 -4.03 13.75 -6.82
C THR A 290 -3.12 13.41 -5.64
N VAL A 291 -1.86 13.09 -5.90
CA VAL A 291 -0.85 12.77 -4.87
C VAL A 291 0.17 13.89 -4.77
N ILE A 292 0.42 14.40 -3.57
CA ILE A 292 1.53 15.29 -3.28
C ILE A 292 2.68 14.47 -2.70
N MET A 293 3.79 14.42 -3.42
CA MET A 293 5.03 13.80 -2.97
C MET A 293 5.81 14.79 -2.11
N LEU A 294 6.05 14.44 -0.84
CA LEU A 294 6.93 15.24 0.02
C LEU A 294 8.40 14.98 -0.29
N GLN A 295 9.22 16.04 -0.24
CA GLN A 295 10.67 15.91 -0.36
C GLN A 295 11.23 14.94 0.70
N SER A 296 12.08 14.00 0.25
CA SER A 296 12.63 12.92 1.08
C SER A 296 13.40 13.41 2.32
N ASN A 297 14.02 14.59 2.25
CA ASN A 297 14.81 15.19 3.33
C ASN A 297 14.01 16.14 4.24
N LYS A 298 12.73 16.41 3.95
CA LYS A 298 11.88 17.36 4.71
C LYS A 298 10.57 16.75 5.21
N ASN A 299 10.35 15.46 5.03
CA ASN A 299 9.12 14.78 5.45
C ASN A 299 8.85 14.83 6.97
N MET A 300 9.87 15.06 7.79
CA MET A 300 9.74 15.25 9.25
C MET A 300 9.68 16.73 9.67
N ASP A 301 9.77 17.69 8.73
CA ASP A 301 9.65 19.12 9.01
C ASP A 301 8.17 19.53 9.00
N ILE A 302 7.64 19.82 10.18
CA ILE A 302 6.24 20.22 10.36
C ILE A 302 5.93 21.55 9.68
N ASN A 303 6.87 22.51 9.63
CA ASN A 303 6.63 23.77 8.93
C ASN A 303 6.51 23.54 7.42
N TYR A 304 7.38 22.70 6.87
CA TYR A 304 7.29 22.30 5.46
C TYR A 304 5.94 21.60 5.18
N LEU A 305 5.56 20.63 6.00
CA LEU A 305 4.28 19.93 5.87
C LEU A 305 3.08 20.90 5.91
N LEU A 306 3.03 21.80 6.90
CA LEU A 306 1.96 22.79 7.03
C LEU A 306 1.90 23.75 5.84
N ASN A 307 3.05 24.15 5.29
CA ASN A 307 3.10 24.98 4.09
C ASN A 307 2.55 24.25 2.87
N ILE A 308 2.93 22.97 2.69
CA ILE A 308 2.42 22.13 1.60
C ILE A 308 0.91 21.92 1.73
N ILE A 309 0.41 21.54 2.92
CA ILE A 309 -1.04 21.37 3.15
C ILE A 309 -1.79 22.63 2.75
N ARG A 310 -1.32 23.79 3.22
CA ARG A 310 -1.98 25.08 2.95
C ARG A 310 -1.92 25.48 1.48
N TYR A 311 -0.75 25.38 0.85
CA TYR A 311 -0.53 25.89 -0.51
C TYR A 311 -1.18 24.99 -1.56
N GLN A 312 -0.96 23.68 -1.44
CA GLN A 312 -1.52 22.68 -2.36
C GLN A 312 -2.95 22.26 -1.99
N LYS A 313 -3.50 22.81 -0.89
CA LYS A 313 -4.84 22.50 -0.36
C LYS A 313 -5.08 21.00 -0.18
N ALA A 314 -4.09 20.32 0.42
CA ALA A 314 -4.20 18.89 0.70
C ALA A 314 -5.48 18.60 1.51
N THR A 315 -6.16 17.51 1.17
CA THR A 315 -7.44 17.12 1.78
C THR A 315 -7.35 15.84 2.60
N TYR A 316 -6.33 15.02 2.36
CA TYR A 316 -6.15 13.73 3.01
C TYR A 316 -4.71 13.54 3.48
N ILE A 317 -4.56 13.05 4.70
CA ILE A 317 -3.27 12.67 5.27
C ILE A 317 -3.43 11.44 6.17
N SER A 318 -2.49 10.50 6.08
CA SER A 318 -2.36 9.37 7.00
C SER A 318 -1.20 9.60 7.95
N LEU A 319 -1.44 9.44 9.26
CA LEU A 319 -0.49 9.75 10.31
C LEU A 319 -0.41 8.61 11.32
N THR A 320 0.76 8.43 11.94
CA THR A 320 0.86 7.58 13.12
C THR A 320 0.31 8.30 14.36
N PRO A 321 -0.16 7.58 15.39
CA PRO A 321 -0.58 8.18 16.66
C PRO A 321 0.49 9.10 17.27
N THR A 322 1.76 8.74 17.16
CA THR A 322 2.87 9.57 17.65
C THR A 322 2.99 10.87 16.85
N PHE A 323 2.86 10.82 15.53
CA PHE A 323 3.05 12.01 14.70
C PHE A 323 1.89 13.01 14.83
N ILE A 324 0.64 12.54 14.98
CA ILE A 324 -0.49 13.44 15.19
C ILE A 324 -0.38 14.20 16.52
N ILE A 325 0.13 13.56 17.59
CA ILE A 325 0.37 14.24 18.88
C ILE A 325 1.39 15.37 18.70
N ILE A 326 2.52 15.08 18.05
CA ILE A 326 3.56 16.08 17.76
C ILE A 326 3.00 17.23 16.92
N LEU A 327 2.19 16.94 15.90
CA LEU A 327 1.56 17.95 15.07
C LEU A 327 0.58 18.82 15.88
N CYS A 328 -0.21 18.22 16.76
CA CYS A 328 -1.14 18.93 17.64
C CYS A 328 -0.41 19.88 18.59
N ASP A 329 0.63 19.40 19.27
CA ASP A 329 1.46 20.23 20.17
C ASP A 329 2.06 21.42 19.41
N PHE A 330 2.64 21.16 18.24
CA PHE A 330 3.22 22.20 17.40
C PHE A 330 2.18 23.24 16.94
N LEU A 331 0.98 22.81 16.56
CA LEU A 331 -0.12 23.72 16.19
C LEU A 331 -0.60 24.54 17.38
N GLN A 332 -0.63 23.94 18.58
CA GLN A 332 -1.04 24.61 19.81
C GLN A 332 -0.03 25.70 20.23
N GLU A 333 1.26 25.44 20.08
CA GLU A 333 2.33 26.41 20.35
C GLU A 333 2.35 27.54 19.32
N THR A 334 2.33 27.21 18.03
CA THR A 334 2.51 28.18 16.94
C THR A 334 1.22 28.89 16.51
N LYS A 335 0.05 28.42 16.98
CA LYS A 335 -1.29 28.91 16.59
C LYS A 335 -1.57 28.85 15.09
N LYS A 336 -0.88 27.98 14.34
CA LYS A 336 -0.99 27.84 12.87
C LYS A 336 -2.18 26.99 12.40
N TYR A 337 -3.30 26.97 13.12
CA TYR A 337 -4.45 26.12 12.80
C TYR A 337 -5.01 26.34 11.38
N LYS A 338 -4.88 27.57 10.85
CA LYS A 338 -5.31 27.89 9.47
C LYS A 338 -4.56 27.10 8.40
N SER A 339 -3.37 26.58 8.71
CA SER A 339 -2.56 25.84 7.74
C SER A 339 -3.10 24.45 7.41
N ILE A 340 -4.02 23.90 8.22
CA ILE A 340 -4.61 22.57 8.00
C ILE A 340 -6.09 22.62 7.61
N GLN A 341 -6.63 23.80 7.31
CA GLN A 341 -8.08 23.99 7.05
C GLN A 341 -8.61 23.22 5.83
N SER A 342 -7.75 22.86 4.89
CA SER A 342 -8.14 22.08 3.71
C SER A 342 -8.28 20.59 3.99
N LEU A 343 -7.70 20.07 5.08
CA LEU A 343 -7.80 18.66 5.43
C LEU A 343 -9.25 18.31 5.74
N ARG A 344 -9.81 17.35 4.99
CA ARG A 344 -11.13 16.77 5.25
C ARG A 344 -11.03 15.44 6.00
N THR A 345 -9.97 14.68 5.74
CA THR A 345 -9.74 13.35 6.29
C THR A 345 -8.34 13.27 6.91
N ILE A 346 -8.27 12.79 8.14
CA ILE A 346 -7.02 12.39 8.81
C ILE A 346 -7.20 10.94 9.22
N ILE A 347 -6.40 10.03 8.64
CA ILE A 347 -6.35 8.63 9.04
C ILE A 347 -5.25 8.44 10.07
N LEU A 348 -5.53 7.62 11.09
CA LEU A 348 -4.57 7.22 12.11
C LEU A 348 -4.29 5.73 11.96
N GLY A 349 -3.02 5.38 11.73
CA GLY A 349 -2.57 4.00 11.43
C GLY A 349 -1.32 3.59 12.19
#